data_AF-A0A2V1BS55-F1
#
_entry.id   AF-A0A2V1BS55-F1
#
_cell.length_a   1.000
_cell.length_b   1.000
_cell.length_c   1.000
_cell.angle_alpha   90.00
_cell.angle_beta   90.00
_cell.angle_gamma   90.00
#
_symmetry.space_group_name_H-M   'P 1'
#
loop_
_entity.id
_entity.type
_entity.pdbx_description
1 polymer ?
#
loop_
_entity_poly.entity_id
_entity_poly.type
_entity_poly.pdbx_seq_one_letter_code
_entity_poly.pdbx_strand_id
1 'polypeptide(L)'
;MTPVPSAAELASRDLLNPPPGTLHLMDLINHGKDGVYAKDRLSDHVIGMLIFGVDSGIIKAWEGTVFQVPFKKGFSLRKDQPHLGRPFLGPDDKVLSLRSIFCCGEDGVAEKSDLLSMDDIENHPNYDDWVKQILYCGGDEYDGTYNRVTTFNTIARCDENVNSKPYAPGPLSI
;
A
#
# COMPACT_ATOMS: atom_id res chain seq x y z
N MET A 1 10.92 1.83 18.32
CA MET A 1 10.50 2.44 17.04
C MET A 1 11.56 2.11 16.02
N THR A 2 11.15 1.58 14.88
CA THR A 2 12.01 1.37 13.71
C THR A 2 12.84 2.63 13.40
N PRO A 3 14.17 2.54 13.31
CA PRO A 3 15.00 3.66 12.87
C PRO A 3 14.55 4.15 11.50
N VAL A 4 14.43 5.46 11.32
CA VAL A 4 14.14 6.01 10.00
C VAL A 4 15.36 5.72 9.11
N PRO A 5 15.19 4.99 7.99
CA PRO A 5 16.31 4.74 7.09
C PRO A 5 16.82 6.07 6.54
N SER A 6 18.14 6.19 6.38
CA SER A 6 18.74 7.35 5.72
C SER A 6 18.25 7.48 4.29
N ALA A 7 18.35 8.68 3.71
CA ALA A 7 17.95 8.90 2.32
C ALA A 7 18.70 7.97 1.33
N ALA A 8 19.98 7.67 1.61
CA ALA A 8 20.77 6.73 0.83
C ALA A 8 20.25 5.29 0.95
N GLU A 9 19.91 4.84 2.16
CA GLU A 9 19.32 3.52 2.39
C GLU A 9 17.90 3.40 1.81
N LEU A 10 17.15 4.51 1.67
CA LEU A 10 15.85 4.51 1.00
C LEU A 10 16.01 4.41 -0.52
N ALA A 11 16.94 5.17 -1.08
CA ALA A 11 17.22 5.17 -2.51
C ALA A 11 17.76 3.82 -3.01
N SER A 12 18.42 3.04 -2.14
CA SER A 12 18.94 1.71 -2.48
C SER A 12 17.91 0.58 -2.37
N ARG A 13 16.66 0.87 -1.98
CA ARG A 13 15.61 -0.16 -1.87
C ARG A 13 14.82 -0.26 -3.16
N ASP A 14 14.34 -1.46 -3.43
CA ASP A 14 13.53 -1.79 -4.58
C ASP A 14 12.13 -1.23 -4.37
N LEU A 15 11.41 -1.10 -5.47
CA LEU A 15 10.06 -0.56 -5.50
C LEU A 15 9.06 -1.70 -5.66
N LEU A 16 8.15 -1.86 -4.69
CA LEU A 16 6.98 -2.69 -4.85
C LEU A 16 5.97 -1.98 -5.77
N ASN A 17 5.96 -2.37 -7.04
CA ASN A 17 5.15 -1.76 -8.11
C ASN A 17 4.34 -2.80 -8.91
N PRO A 18 3.47 -3.59 -8.25
CA PRO A 18 2.64 -4.57 -8.95
C PRO A 18 1.70 -3.88 -9.94
N PRO A 19 1.39 -4.50 -11.08
CA PRO A 19 0.26 -4.08 -11.91
C PRO A 19 -1.05 -4.08 -11.10
N PRO A 20 -1.99 -3.15 -11.38
CA PRO A 20 -3.30 -3.15 -10.75
C PRO A 20 -4.02 -4.49 -10.88
N GLY A 21 -4.56 -4.97 -9.76
CA GLY A 21 -5.28 -6.24 -9.67
C GLY A 21 -4.44 -7.50 -9.79
N THR A 22 -3.14 -7.42 -9.56
CA THR A 22 -2.27 -8.61 -9.43
C THR A 22 -1.78 -8.87 -8.01
N LEU A 23 -2.05 -7.96 -7.07
CA LEU A 23 -1.68 -8.11 -5.66
C LEU A 23 -2.92 -8.03 -4.77
N HIS A 24 -3.14 -9.06 -3.96
CA HIS A 24 -4.26 -9.13 -3.03
C HIS A 24 -3.90 -8.38 -1.73
N LEU A 25 -4.79 -7.52 -1.22
CA LEU A 25 -4.55 -6.67 -0.05
C LEU A 25 -4.20 -7.50 1.19
N MET A 26 -4.94 -8.59 1.44
CA MET A 26 -4.65 -9.46 2.59
C MET A 26 -3.31 -10.19 2.45
N ASP A 27 -2.89 -10.54 1.23
CA ASP A 27 -1.57 -11.13 0.99
C ASP A 27 -0.47 -10.10 1.25
N LEU A 28 -0.65 -8.87 0.76
CA LEU A 28 0.24 -7.74 1.04
C LEU A 28 0.41 -7.51 2.55
N ILE A 29 -0.68 -7.45 3.31
CA ILE A 29 -0.61 -7.28 4.77
C ILE A 29 0.09 -8.45 5.44
N ASN A 30 -0.22 -9.67 5.04
CA ASN A 30 0.39 -10.88 5.60
C ASN A 30 1.89 -10.95 5.29
N HIS A 31 2.30 -10.59 4.08
CA HIS A 31 3.70 -10.41 3.70
C HIS A 31 4.39 -9.36 4.57
N GLY A 32 3.77 -8.18 4.73
CA GLY A 32 4.29 -7.09 5.56
C GLY A 32 4.51 -7.53 7.01
N LYS A 33 3.56 -8.28 7.60
CA LYS A 33 3.68 -8.80 8.98
C LYS A 33 4.82 -9.81 9.15
N ASP A 34 5.15 -10.59 8.11
CA ASP A 34 6.29 -11.50 8.10
C ASP A 34 7.63 -10.80 7.76
N GLY A 35 7.53 -9.53 7.37
CA GLY A 35 8.63 -8.64 7.03
C GLY A 35 9.03 -8.66 5.56
N VAL A 36 8.24 -9.31 4.71
CA VAL A 36 8.37 -9.25 3.25
C VAL A 36 7.79 -7.92 2.78
N TYR A 37 8.48 -7.20 1.88
CA TYR A 37 8.14 -5.85 1.41
C TYR A 37 8.13 -4.74 2.48
N ALA A 38 8.22 -5.07 3.77
CA ALA A 38 8.09 -4.09 4.86
C ALA A 38 9.10 -2.95 4.79
N LYS A 39 10.25 -3.19 4.14
CA LYS A 39 11.30 -2.19 3.96
C LYS A 39 11.26 -1.54 2.58
N ASP A 40 10.65 -2.17 1.59
CA ASP A 40 10.66 -1.74 0.20
C ASP A 40 10.03 -0.36 0.06
N ARG A 41 10.41 0.36 -1.01
CA ARG A 41 9.64 1.53 -1.42
C ARG A 41 8.30 1.05 -1.96
N LEU A 42 7.24 1.81 -1.72
CA LEU A 42 5.90 1.46 -2.23
C LEU A 42 5.54 2.39 -3.38
N SER A 43 4.94 1.83 -4.42
CA SER A 43 4.28 2.61 -5.45
C SER A 43 3.03 3.30 -4.91
N ASP A 44 2.61 4.37 -5.58
CA ASP A 44 1.38 5.09 -5.28
C ASP A 44 0.14 4.18 -5.32
N HIS A 45 0.12 3.21 -6.23
CA HIS A 45 -0.89 2.16 -6.27
C HIS A 45 -0.99 1.40 -4.94
N VAL A 46 0.14 0.89 -4.43
CA VAL A 46 0.18 0.14 -3.16
C VAL A 46 -0.16 1.04 -1.97
N ILE A 47 0.32 2.29 -1.98
CA ILE A 47 -0.02 3.28 -0.96
C ILE A 47 -1.53 3.52 -0.94
N GLY A 48 -2.14 3.69 -2.12
CA GLY A 48 -3.58 3.86 -2.29
C GLY A 48 -4.37 2.66 -1.77
N MET A 49 -3.97 1.43 -2.11
CA MET A 49 -4.59 0.21 -1.58
C MET A 49 -4.58 0.17 -0.04
N LEU A 50 -3.45 0.53 0.58
CA LEU A 50 -3.34 0.54 2.04
C LEU A 50 -4.20 1.64 2.68
N ILE A 51 -4.23 2.84 2.08
CA ILE A 51 -5.06 3.94 2.61
C ILE A 51 -6.54 3.59 2.48
N PHE A 52 -6.96 3.13 1.30
CA PHE A 52 -8.32 2.70 1.03
C PHE A 52 -8.73 1.57 1.97
N GLY A 53 -7.91 0.53 2.12
CA GLY A 53 -8.19 -0.58 3.03
C GLY A 53 -8.36 -0.15 4.50
N VAL A 54 -7.64 0.87 4.95
CA VAL A 54 -7.82 1.43 6.30
C VAL A 54 -9.09 2.28 6.40
N ASP A 55 -9.36 3.13 5.41
CA ASP A 55 -10.54 4.02 5.39
C ASP A 55 -11.85 3.23 5.30
N SER A 56 -11.85 2.14 4.52
CA SER A 56 -12.99 1.20 4.41
C SER A 56 -13.07 0.19 5.56
N GLY A 57 -12.15 0.23 6.53
CA GLY A 57 -12.16 -0.64 7.72
C GLY A 57 -11.80 -2.11 7.49
N ILE A 58 -11.31 -2.47 6.29
CA ILE A 58 -10.87 -3.82 5.92
C ILE A 58 -9.61 -4.20 6.72
N ILE A 59 -8.68 -3.25 6.85
CA ILE A 59 -7.45 -3.43 7.63
C ILE A 59 -7.34 -2.37 8.71
N LYS A 60 -6.61 -2.69 9.79
CA LYS A 60 -6.35 -1.75 10.87
C LYS A 60 -5.23 -0.81 10.47
N ALA A 61 -5.31 0.45 10.90
CA ALA A 61 -4.27 1.45 10.64
C ALA A 61 -2.84 0.99 11.03
N TRP A 62 -2.70 0.21 12.11
CA TRP A 62 -1.38 -0.31 12.50
C TRP A 62 -0.83 -1.35 11.52
N GLU A 63 -1.69 -2.07 10.80
CA GLU A 63 -1.27 -3.07 9.80
C GLU A 63 -0.66 -2.37 8.60
N GLY A 64 -1.18 -1.20 8.18
CA GLY A 64 -0.53 -0.37 7.17
C GLY A 64 0.80 0.25 7.64
N THR A 65 1.04 0.39 8.94
CA THR A 65 2.31 0.92 9.48
C THR A 65 3.44 -0.12 9.56
N VAL A 66 3.18 -1.39 9.23
CA VAL A 66 4.26 -2.40 9.15
C VAL A 66 5.22 -2.08 8.00
N PHE A 67 4.76 -1.33 6.99
CA PHE A 67 5.58 -0.80 5.92
C PHE A 67 6.28 0.48 6.39
N GLN A 68 7.61 0.44 6.46
CA GLN A 68 8.44 1.51 7.02
C GLN A 68 8.37 2.82 6.23
N VAL A 69 8.06 2.71 4.94
CA VAL A 69 8.02 3.76 3.93
C VAL A 69 6.78 3.51 3.10
N PRO A 70 5.90 4.50 2.87
CA PRO A 70 6.03 5.92 3.22
C PRO A 70 5.46 6.30 4.59
N PHE A 71 4.89 5.37 5.34
CA PHE A 71 4.12 5.72 6.55
C PHE A 71 5.02 5.99 7.77
N LYS A 72 4.56 6.90 8.64
CA LYS A 72 5.07 7.09 10.00
C LYS A 72 4.04 6.60 11.02
N LYS A 73 4.41 6.64 12.31
CA LYS A 73 3.54 6.26 13.43
C LYS A 73 2.14 6.88 13.28
N GLY A 74 1.10 6.06 13.47
CA GLY A 74 -0.29 6.49 13.31
C GLY A 74 -0.79 6.51 11.86
N PHE A 75 -0.11 5.80 10.94
CA PHE A 75 -0.52 5.65 9.55
C PHE A 75 -0.68 7.00 8.82
N SER A 76 0.24 7.92 9.12
CA SER A 76 0.37 9.18 8.41
C SER A 76 1.46 9.06 7.35
N LEU A 77 1.29 9.66 6.17
CA LEU A 77 2.37 9.75 5.21
C LEU A 77 3.49 10.68 5.70
N ARG A 78 4.72 10.37 5.30
CA ARG A 78 5.84 11.31 5.40
C ARG A 78 5.63 12.45 4.41
N LYS A 79 5.99 13.67 4.81
CA LYS A 79 5.95 14.84 3.91
C LYS A 79 6.97 14.66 2.79
N ASP A 80 6.67 15.26 1.64
CA ASP A 80 7.57 15.37 0.48
C ASP A 80 8.09 14.02 -0.05
N GLN A 81 7.31 12.95 0.10
CA GLN A 81 7.61 11.70 -0.60
C GLN A 81 7.33 11.89 -2.09
N PRO A 82 8.27 11.51 -2.98
CA PRO A 82 8.00 11.50 -4.40
C PRO A 82 6.89 10.48 -4.71
N HIS A 83 6.08 10.78 -5.72
CA HIS A 83 5.16 9.80 -6.30
C HIS A 83 5.98 8.74 -7.04
N LEU A 84 5.69 7.46 -6.79
CA LEU A 84 6.49 6.36 -7.32
C LEU A 84 5.61 5.34 -8.06
N GLY A 85 6.15 4.80 -9.14
CA GLY A 85 5.53 3.69 -9.86
C GLY A 85 4.15 4.02 -10.42
N ARG A 86 3.25 3.04 -10.37
CA ARG A 86 1.91 3.13 -10.95
C ARG A 86 0.95 3.94 -10.07
N PRO A 87 0.00 4.67 -10.66
CA PRO A 87 -1.03 5.40 -9.92
C PRO A 87 -2.06 4.48 -9.26
N PHE A 88 -2.76 5.01 -8.25
CA PHE A 88 -3.99 4.42 -7.72
C PHE A 88 -5.20 5.10 -8.39
N LEU A 89 -5.84 4.38 -9.31
CA LEU A 89 -6.94 4.88 -10.12
C LEU A 89 -8.28 4.33 -9.63
N GLY A 90 -9.32 5.15 -9.76
CA GLY A 90 -10.71 4.78 -9.58
C GLY A 90 -11.28 3.98 -10.76
N PRO A 91 -12.57 3.61 -10.70
CA PRO A 91 -13.25 2.81 -11.71
C PRO A 91 -13.32 3.44 -13.11
N ASP A 92 -13.10 4.75 -13.20
CA ASP A 92 -13.12 5.55 -14.43
C ASP A 92 -11.71 5.98 -14.86
N ASP A 93 -10.68 5.30 -14.34
CA ASP A 93 -9.26 5.57 -14.57
C ASP A 93 -8.80 6.96 -14.08
N LYS A 94 -9.58 7.64 -13.23
CA LYS A 94 -9.18 8.90 -12.61
C LYS A 94 -8.42 8.68 -11.31
N VAL A 95 -7.52 9.59 -10.96
CA VAL A 95 -6.81 9.51 -9.68
C VAL A 95 -7.74 9.86 -8.52
N LEU A 96 -7.69 9.02 -7.49
CA LEU A 96 -8.43 9.24 -6.26
C LEU A 96 -7.68 10.21 -5.33
N SER A 97 -8.43 11.09 -4.68
CA SER A 97 -7.94 11.86 -3.55
C SER A 97 -8.31 11.14 -2.25
N LEU A 98 -7.31 10.51 -1.62
CA LEU A 98 -7.47 9.81 -0.36
C LEU A 98 -6.83 10.64 0.76
N ARG A 99 -7.64 11.11 1.73
CA ARG A 99 -7.14 11.95 2.85
C ARG A 99 -6.32 13.17 2.39
N SER A 100 -6.76 13.82 1.30
CA SER A 100 -6.06 14.94 0.65
C SER A 100 -4.66 14.58 0.10
N ILE A 101 -4.40 13.28 -0.12
CA ILE A 101 -3.22 12.77 -0.80
C ILE A 101 -3.63 12.31 -2.19
N PHE A 102 -2.78 12.58 -3.17
CA PHE A 102 -2.94 12.13 -4.55
C PHE A 102 -1.99 10.97 -4.80
N CYS A 103 -2.48 9.87 -5.36
CA CYS A 103 -1.66 8.71 -5.69
C CYS A 103 -1.50 8.65 -7.22
N CYS A 104 -0.82 9.63 -7.80
CA CYS A 104 -0.74 9.83 -9.25
C CYS A 104 0.40 9.09 -9.97
N GLY A 105 1.27 8.40 -9.22
CA GLY A 105 2.40 7.67 -9.79
C GLY A 105 3.50 8.58 -10.34
N GLU A 106 4.60 7.98 -10.79
CA GLU A 106 5.81 8.70 -11.20
C GLU A 106 5.62 9.54 -12.47
N ASP A 107 4.75 9.09 -13.38
CA ASP A 107 4.44 9.78 -14.65
C ASP A 107 3.54 11.01 -14.45
N GLY A 108 3.05 11.27 -13.23
CA GLY A 108 2.23 12.44 -12.91
C GLY A 108 0.91 12.51 -13.70
N VAL A 109 0.35 11.35 -14.05
CA VAL A 109 -0.74 11.18 -15.04
C VAL A 109 -2.01 11.97 -14.72
N ALA A 110 -2.21 12.44 -13.47
CA ALA A 110 -3.41 13.18 -13.12
C ALA A 110 -3.26 14.70 -13.28
N GLU A 111 -3.94 15.23 -14.28
CA GLU A 111 -4.48 16.59 -14.18
C GLU A 111 -5.36 16.67 -12.91
N LYS A 112 -5.03 17.59 -12.00
CA LYS A 112 -5.74 17.78 -10.72
C LYS A 112 -7.24 18.12 -10.86
N SER A 113 -7.74 18.29 -12.08
CA SER A 113 -9.10 18.73 -12.41
C SER A 113 -10.17 17.64 -12.26
N ASP A 114 -9.77 16.38 -12.11
CA ASP A 114 -10.67 15.22 -12.21
C ASP A 114 -10.50 14.26 -11.03
N LEU A 115 -10.40 14.80 -9.82
CA LEU A 115 -10.21 14.02 -8.61
C LEU A 115 -11.54 13.45 -8.10
N LEU A 116 -11.59 12.14 -7.93
CA LEU A 116 -12.69 11.48 -7.22
C LEU A 116 -12.39 11.45 -5.71
N SER A 117 -13.39 11.78 -4.90
CA SER A 117 -13.34 11.54 -3.45
C SER A 117 -13.86 10.13 -3.11
N MET A 118 -13.64 9.70 -1.85
CA MET A 118 -14.21 8.45 -1.35
C MET A 118 -15.75 8.44 -1.39
N ASP A 119 -16.37 9.60 -1.15
CA ASP A 119 -17.84 9.71 -1.18
C ASP A 119 -18.37 9.58 -2.62
N ASP A 120 -17.61 10.06 -3.61
CA ASP A 120 -18.01 9.99 -5.02
C ASP A 120 -17.86 8.56 -5.59
N ILE A 121 -16.80 7.86 -5.20
CA ILE A 121 -16.48 6.53 -5.72
C ILE A 121 -17.42 5.44 -5.17
N GLU A 122 -17.86 5.54 -3.91
CA GLU A 122 -18.80 4.58 -3.30
C GLU A 122 -20.14 4.53 -4.04
N ASN A 123 -20.54 5.63 -4.69
CA ASN A 123 -21.77 5.71 -5.47
C ASN A 123 -21.56 5.36 -6.95
N HIS A 124 -20.36 4.97 -7.36
CA HIS A 124 -20.06 4.67 -8.75
C HIS A 124 -20.67 3.31 -9.16
N PRO A 125 -21.29 3.16 -10.35
CA PRO A 125 -21.95 1.92 -10.76
C PRO A 125 -21.02 0.70 -10.82
N ASN A 126 -19.73 0.92 -11.07
CA ASN A 126 -18.71 -0.14 -11.12
C ASN A 126 -17.91 -0.25 -9.81
N TYR A 127 -18.38 0.33 -8.70
CA TYR A 127 -17.64 0.36 -7.44
C TYR A 127 -17.24 -1.03 -6.96
N ASP A 128 -18.19 -1.96 -6.88
CA ASP A 128 -17.96 -3.31 -6.35
C ASP A 128 -16.93 -4.09 -7.19
N ASP A 129 -17.08 -4.08 -8.51
CA ASP A 129 -16.15 -4.74 -9.44
C ASP A 129 -14.76 -4.11 -9.36
N TRP A 130 -14.69 -2.78 -9.24
CA TRP A 130 -13.43 -2.07 -9.06
C TRP A 130 -12.75 -2.41 -7.73
N VAL A 131 -13.49 -2.47 -6.62
CA VAL A 131 -12.94 -2.86 -5.30
C VAL A 131 -12.37 -4.28 -5.38
N LYS A 132 -13.14 -5.23 -5.96
CA LYS A 132 -12.68 -6.60 -6.15
C LYS A 132 -11.42 -6.66 -7.01
N GLN A 133 -11.39 -5.92 -8.10
CA GLN A 133 -10.21 -5.88 -8.96
C GLN A 133 -9.01 -5.28 -8.23
N ILE A 134 -9.17 -4.12 -7.59
CA ILE A 134 -8.05 -3.32 -7.09
C ILE A 134 -7.50 -3.85 -5.76
N LEU A 135 -8.34 -4.44 -4.90
CA LEU A 135 -7.93 -4.96 -3.60
C LEU A 135 -7.79 -6.48 -3.59
N TYR A 136 -8.56 -7.20 -4.39
CA TYR A 136 -8.70 -8.66 -4.27
C TYR A 136 -8.37 -9.43 -5.55
N CYS A 137 -7.70 -8.79 -6.52
CA CYS A 137 -7.33 -9.41 -7.80
C CYS A 137 -8.52 -10.01 -8.57
N GLY A 138 -9.71 -9.42 -8.44
CA GLY A 138 -10.95 -9.91 -9.02
C GLY A 138 -11.65 -11.02 -8.21
N GLY A 139 -11.06 -11.46 -7.10
CA GLY A 139 -11.68 -12.35 -6.12
C GLY A 139 -12.37 -11.59 -4.99
N ASP A 140 -12.47 -12.25 -3.84
CA ASP A 140 -13.02 -11.70 -2.60
C ASP A 140 -11.95 -11.64 -1.48
N GLU A 141 -12.27 -10.96 -0.37
CA GLU A 141 -11.35 -10.70 0.75
C GLU A 141 -10.63 -11.96 1.31
N TYR A 142 -11.26 -13.13 1.19
CA TYR A 142 -10.77 -14.39 1.74
C TYR A 142 -9.97 -15.24 0.74
N ASP A 143 -9.82 -14.79 -0.51
CA ASP A 143 -9.15 -15.54 -1.57
C ASP A 143 -7.62 -15.36 -1.58
N GLY A 144 -7.09 -14.61 -0.61
CA GLY A 144 -5.65 -14.46 -0.39
C GLY A 144 -4.92 -15.81 -0.30
N THR A 145 -3.80 -15.93 -0.99
CA THR A 145 -3.06 -17.19 -1.15
C THR A 145 -1.84 -17.29 -0.24
N TYR A 146 -1.38 -16.16 0.31
CA TYR A 146 -0.17 -16.12 1.10
C TYR A 146 -0.41 -16.61 2.53
N ASN A 147 0.15 -17.79 2.82
CA ASN A 147 0.16 -18.37 4.15
C ASN A 147 1.32 -17.81 4.97
N ARG A 148 0.99 -17.11 6.06
CA ARG A 148 1.98 -16.54 6.96
C ARG A 148 2.88 -17.61 7.58
N VAL A 149 4.17 -17.30 7.66
CA VAL A 149 5.18 -18.07 8.38
C VAL A 149 5.18 -17.71 9.86
N THR A 150 4.80 -16.48 10.22
CA THR A 150 4.75 -16.02 11.61
C THR A 150 3.31 -15.82 12.11
N THR A 151 3.13 -15.90 13.44
CA THR A 151 1.83 -15.65 14.11
C THR A 151 1.76 -14.25 14.75
N PHE A 152 2.66 -13.33 14.36
CA PHE A 152 2.76 -12.01 14.96
C PHE A 152 1.56 -11.12 14.59
N ASN A 153 0.79 -10.69 15.60
CA ASN A 153 -0.44 -9.90 15.39
C ASN A 153 -0.44 -8.59 16.19
N THR A 154 0.75 -8.11 16.55
CA THR A 154 0.93 -6.81 17.20
C THR A 154 2.00 -6.02 16.49
N ILE A 155 1.82 -4.70 16.43
CA ILE A 155 2.81 -3.78 15.84
C ILE A 155 4.20 -4.01 16.44
N ALA A 156 4.30 -4.22 17.75
CA ALA A 156 5.58 -4.41 18.43
C ALA A 156 6.34 -5.66 17.93
N ARG A 157 5.64 -6.79 17.77
CA ARG A 157 6.26 -8.04 17.28
C ARG A 157 6.60 -7.97 15.79
N CYS A 158 5.73 -7.36 14.98
CA CYS A 158 6.00 -7.15 13.56
C CYS A 158 7.20 -6.21 13.38
N ASP A 159 7.24 -5.08 14.09
CA ASP A 159 8.37 -4.14 14.07
C ASP A 159 9.68 -4.82 14.49
N GLU A 160 9.67 -5.60 15.58
CA GLU A 160 10.86 -6.33 16.04
C GLU A 160 11.36 -7.32 14.98
N ASN A 161 10.46 -8.09 14.37
CA ASN A 161 10.77 -9.02 13.30
C ASN A 161 11.31 -8.34 12.04
N VAL A 162 10.73 -7.20 11.62
CA VAL A 162 11.21 -6.43 10.47
C VAL A 162 12.60 -5.85 10.75
N ASN A 163 12.82 -5.32 11.96
CA ASN A 163 14.08 -4.66 12.31
C ASN A 163 15.24 -5.64 12.56
N SER A 164 14.96 -6.88 12.96
CA SER A 164 16.01 -7.89 13.20
C SER A 164 16.63 -8.45 11.93
N LYS A 165 15.99 -8.29 10.77
CA LYS A 165 16.46 -8.81 9.48
C LYS A 165 17.19 -7.73 8.67
N PRO A 166 18.23 -8.05 7.90
CA PRO A 166 18.76 -7.13 6.89
C PRO A 166 17.70 -6.81 5.82
N TYR A 167 17.91 -5.75 5.04
CA TYR A 167 17.05 -5.48 3.89
C TYR A 167 17.23 -6.61 2.85
N ALA A 168 16.11 -7.13 2.38
CA ALA A 168 16.03 -8.01 1.23
C ALA A 168 14.74 -7.63 0.46
N PRO A 169 14.82 -7.41 -0.86
CA PRO A 169 13.65 -7.06 -1.65
C PRO A 169 12.65 -8.21 -1.62
N GLY A 170 11.36 -7.87 -1.62
CA GLY A 170 10.34 -8.89 -1.82
C GLY A 170 10.26 -9.34 -3.28
N PRO A 171 9.64 -10.51 -3.56
CA PRO A 171 9.73 -11.16 -4.86
C PRO A 171 9.05 -10.40 -6.02
N LEU A 172 8.15 -9.45 -5.72
CA LEU A 172 7.47 -8.60 -6.71
C LEU A 172 8.10 -7.19 -6.84
N SER A 173 9.18 -6.91 -6.13
CA SER A 173 9.83 -5.60 -6.14
C SER A 173 10.84 -5.50 -7.30
N ILE A 174 10.98 -4.29 -7.85
CA ILE A 174 11.82 -3.97 -9.02
C ILE A 174 12.78 -2.80 -8.78
#